data_AF-G5Q6K6-F1
#
_entry.id   AF-G5Q6K6-F1
#
_cell.length_a   1.000
_cell.length_b   1.000
_cell.length_c   1.000
_cell.angle_alpha   90.00
_cell.angle_beta   90.00
_cell.angle_gamma   90.00
#
_symmetry.space_group_name_H-M   'P 1'
#
loop_
_entity.id
_entity.type
_entity.pdbx_description
1 polymer ?
#
loop_
_entity_poly.entity_id
_entity_poly.type
_entity_poly.pdbx_seq_one_letter_code
_entity_poly.pdbx_strand_id
1 'polypeptide(L)'
;MFGLNIDSELDRFISDMRDQRDINHEQNKRALAAIFFMAKIPAERHSVNVSELTTDEKRELIKAMNHFRTVVSLFPNRLAMPN
;
A
#
# COMPACT_ATOMS: atom_id res chain seq x y z
N MET A 1 20.13 -12.03 -13.42
CA MET A 1 19.55 -11.39 -12.23
C MET A 1 18.43 -10.47 -12.72
N PHE A 2 17.17 -10.91 -12.63
CA PHE A 2 16.04 -10.04 -12.95
C PHE A 2 15.88 -9.03 -11.81
N GLY A 3 16.48 -7.85 -11.97
CA GLY A 3 16.14 -6.70 -11.15
C GLY A 3 14.70 -6.32 -11.48
N LEU A 4 13.73 -6.90 -10.77
CA LEU A 4 12.36 -6.39 -10.75
C LEU A 4 12.47 -4.90 -10.47
N ASN A 5 12.05 -4.07 -11.42
CA ASN A 5 12.05 -2.63 -11.24
C ASN A 5 10.99 -2.32 -10.18
N ILE A 6 11.42 -2.28 -8.92
CA ILE A 6 10.57 -2.10 -7.75
C ILE A 6 9.69 -0.86 -7.87
N ASP A 7 10.16 0.16 -8.59
CA ASP A 7 9.39 1.35 -8.89
C ASP A 7 8.18 1.03 -9.78
N SER A 8 8.33 0.20 -10.81
CA SER A 8 7.21 -0.21 -11.68
C SER A 8 6.15 -1.05 -10.95
N GLU A 9 6.56 -1.89 -10.01
CA GLU A 9 5.65 -2.69 -9.19
C GLU A 9 4.91 -1.82 -8.16
N LEU A 10 5.61 -0.86 -7.55
CA LEU A 10 5.01 0.13 -6.65
C LEU A 10 4.05 1.07 -7.40
N ASP A 11 4.43 1.53 -8.59
CA ASP A 11 3.59 2.38 -9.44
C ASP A 11 2.30 1.66 -9.82
N ARG A 12 2.41 0.40 -10.28
CA ARG A 12 1.23 -0.42 -10.58
C ARG A 12 0.34 -0.57 -9.35
N PHE A 13 0.89 -0.95 -8.20
CA PHE A 13 0.13 -1.12 -6.97
C PHE A 13 -0.60 0.16 -6.55
N ILE A 14 0.09 1.31 -6.56
CA ILE A 14 -0.52 2.59 -6.17
C ILE A 14 -1.58 3.03 -7.18
N SER A 15 -1.35 2.79 -8.48
CA SER A 15 -2.33 3.04 -9.53
C SER A 15 -3.60 2.21 -9.33
N ASP A 16 -3.46 0.90 -9.09
CA ASP A 16 -4.59 -0.01 -8.85
C ASP A 16 -5.40 0.42 -7.61
N MET A 17 -4.71 0.78 -6.51
CA MET A 17 -5.35 1.25 -5.27
C MET A 17 -6.06 2.61 -5.43
N ARG A 18 -5.67 3.41 -6.43
CA ARG A 18 -6.25 4.73 -6.74
C ARG A 18 -7.26 4.67 -7.89
N ASP A 19 -7.51 3.51 -8.50
CA ASP A 19 -8.44 3.40 -9.62
C ASP A 19 -9.87 3.76 -9.17
N GLN A 20 -10.44 4.80 -9.76
CA GLN A 20 -11.79 5.29 -9.46
C GLN A 20 -12.89 4.38 -10.01
N ARG A 21 -12.54 3.47 -10.93
CA ARG A 21 -13.47 2.51 -11.53
C ARG A 21 -13.65 1.28 -10.66
N ASP A 22 -12.78 1.05 -9.67
CA ASP A 22 -12.93 -0.03 -8.70
C ASP A 22 -14.11 0.27 -7.76
N ILE A 23 -14.99 -0.70 -7.58
CA ILE A 23 -16.13 -0.61 -6.65
C ILE A 23 -15.69 -0.37 -5.19
N ASN A 24 -14.47 -0.78 -4.85
CA ASN A 24 -13.84 -0.60 -3.54
C ASN A 24 -12.93 0.63 -3.48
N HIS A 25 -12.97 1.55 -4.45
CA HIS A 25 -12.07 2.70 -4.55
C HIS A 25 -11.87 3.45 -3.21
N GLU A 26 -12.95 3.76 -2.51
CA GLU A 26 -12.88 4.48 -1.23
C GLU A 26 -12.18 3.67 -0.13
N GLN A 27 -12.39 2.36 -0.10
CA GLN A 27 -11.74 1.45 0.84
C GLN A 27 -10.27 1.27 0.48
N ASN A 28 -9.95 1.12 -0.81
CA ASN A 28 -8.59 1.03 -1.32
C ASN A 28 -7.80 2.30 -0.98
N LYS A 29 -8.39 3.48 -1.18
CA LYS A 29 -7.79 4.76 -0.81
C LYS A 29 -7.49 4.85 0.70
N ARG A 30 -8.41 4.39 1.55
CA ARG A 30 -8.21 4.34 3.02
C ARG A 30 -7.10 3.35 3.41
N ALA A 31 -7.07 2.17 2.80
CA ALA A 31 -6.02 1.19 3.04
C ALA A 31 -4.64 1.71 2.58
N LEU A 32 -4.58 2.39 1.43
CA LEU A 32 -3.36 3.02 0.94
C LEU A 32 -2.86 4.11 1.90
N ALA A 33 -3.76 4.96 2.41
CA ALA A 33 -3.40 5.97 3.42
C ALA A 33 -2.87 5.32 4.71
N ALA A 34 -3.42 4.18 5.13
CA ALA A 34 -2.93 3.45 6.31
C ALA A 34 -1.52 2.87 6.07
N ILE A 35 -1.24 2.35 4.87
CA ILE A 35 0.10 1.87 4.49
C ILE A 35 1.11 3.03 4.48
N PHE A 36 0.76 4.18 3.87
CA PHE A 36 1.63 5.35 3.88
C PHE A 36 1.88 5.89 5.29
N PHE A 37 0.85 5.91 6.14
CA PHE A 37 0.98 6.28 7.55
C PHE A 37 1.94 5.34 8.29
N MET A 38 1.83 4.02 8.08
CA MET A 38 2.76 3.03 8.65
C MET A 38 4.20 3.23 8.16
N ALA A 39 4.38 3.67 6.92
CA ALA A 39 5.66 4.07 6.33
C ALA A 39 6.17 5.44 6.82
N LYS A 40 5.45 6.11 7.73
CA LYS A 40 5.76 7.46 8.25
C LYS A 40 5.80 8.53 7.17
N ILE A 41 5.06 8.35 6.08
CA ILE A 41 4.91 9.36 5.03
C ILE A 41 3.82 10.35 5.49
N PRO A 42 4.09 11.67 5.51
CA PRO A 42 3.11 12.69 5.91
C PRO A 42 1.84 12.63 5.08
N ALA A 43 0.68 12.90 5.69
CA ALA A 43 -0.63 12.80 5.03
C ALA A 43 -0.75 13.73 3.81
N GLU A 44 -0.08 14.89 3.87
CA GLU A 44 0.00 15.87 2.79
C GLU A 44 0.67 15.29 1.54
N ARG A 45 1.49 14.25 1.71
CA ARG A 45 2.22 13.56 0.64
C ARG A 45 1.55 12.27 0.18
N HIS A 46 0.39 11.86 0.72
CA HIS A 46 -0.29 10.62 0.31
C HIS A 46 -0.84 10.65 -1.12
N SER A 47 -0.88 11.83 -1.74
CA SER A 47 -1.37 12.05 -3.11
C SER A 47 -0.26 12.05 -4.18
N VAL A 48 1.02 12.05 -3.78
CA VAL A 48 2.14 12.15 -4.74
C VAL A 48 2.30 10.84 -5.54
N ASN A 49 2.94 10.92 -6.70
CA ASN A 49 3.29 9.76 -7.51
C ASN A 49 4.52 9.04 -6.94
N VAL A 50 4.74 7.77 -7.28
CA VAL A 50 5.91 7.01 -6.78
C VAL A 50 7.22 7.64 -7.23
N SER A 51 7.25 8.24 -8.42
CA SER A 51 8.39 9.00 -8.93
C SER A 51 8.77 10.20 -8.05
N GLU A 52 7.83 10.70 -7.25
CA GLU A 52 8.02 11.86 -6.35
C GLU A 52 8.37 11.44 -4.91
N LEU A 53 8.35 10.14 -4.62
CA LEU A 53 8.82 9.59 -3.36
C LEU A 53 10.35 9.57 -3.35
N THR A 54 10.93 10.04 -2.25
CA THR A 54 12.37 9.91 -1.99
C THR A 54 12.76 8.44 -1.82
N THR A 55 14.05 8.12 -1.98
CA THR A 55 14.56 6.76 -1.77
C THR A 55 14.24 6.22 -0.37
N ASP A 56 14.28 7.08 0.66
CA ASP A 56 13.95 6.70 2.03
C ASP A 56 12.46 6.42 2.20
N GLU A 57 11.59 7.27 1.63
CA GLU A 57 10.13 7.02 1.63
C GLU A 57 9.79 5.70 0.93
N LYS A 58 10.42 5.42 -0.22
CA LYS A 58 10.25 4.13 -0.93
C LYS A 58 10.68 2.94 -0.05
N ARG A 59 11.83 3.05 0.62
CA ARG A 59 12.33 2.00 1.52
C ARG A 59 11.36 1.74 2.67
N GLU A 60 10.85 2.77 3.32
CA GLU A 60 9.90 2.63 4.43
C GLU A 60 8.54 2.12 3.93
N LEU A 61 8.10 2.51 2.74
CA LEU A 61 6.91 1.96 2.09
C LEU A 61 7.03 0.45 1.85
N ILE A 62 8.17 -0.01 1.31
CA ILE A 62 8.44 -1.44 1.10
C ILE A 62 8.42 -2.20 2.43
N LYS A 63 9.02 -1.65 3.49
CA LYS A 63 8.98 -2.25 4.83
C LYS A 63 7.55 -2.35 5.36
N ALA A 64 6.76 -1.28 5.23
CA ALA A 64 5.37 -1.26 5.65
C ALA A 64 4.52 -2.29 4.90
N MET A 65 4.66 -2.39 3.58
CA MET A 65 3.96 -3.39 2.76
C MET A 65 4.34 -4.82 3.13
N ASN A 66 5.64 -5.09 3.33
CA ASN A 66 6.10 -6.40 3.78
C ASN A 66 5.58 -6.75 5.18
N HIS A 67 5.57 -5.79 6.10
CA HIS A 67 5.00 -5.97 7.42
C HIS A 67 3.49 -6.25 7.34
N PHE A 68 2.77 -5.51 6.50
CA PHE A 68 1.33 -5.73 6.28
C PHE A 68 1.05 -7.11 5.71
N ARG A 69 1.86 -7.60 4.76
CA ARG A 69 1.78 -8.98 4.25
C ARG A 69 1.93 -10.00 5.38
N THR A 70 2.87 -9.77 6.31
CA THR A 70 3.02 -10.61 7.50
C THR A 70 1.78 -10.52 8.40
N VAL A 71 1.24 -9.34 8.64
CA VAL A 71 0.02 -9.16 9.46
C VAL A 71 -1.18 -9.86 8.84
N VAL A 72 -1.40 -9.73 7.53
CA VAL A 72 -2.48 -10.43 6.81
C VAL A 72 -2.35 -11.94 6.94
N SER A 73 -1.12 -12.47 6.95
CA SER A 73 -0.90 -13.91 7.16
C SER A 73 -1.29 -14.41 8.55
N LEU A 74 -1.43 -13.51 9.53
CA LEU A 74 -1.88 -13.82 10.89
C LEU A 74 -3.40 -13.75 11.05
N PHE A 75 -4.14 -13.34 10.01
CA PHE A 75 -5.59 -13.23 10.12
C PHE A 75 -6.24 -14.60 10.38
N PRO A 76 -7.29 -14.65 11.23
CA PRO A 76 -8.03 -15.89 11.43
C PRO A 76 -8.64 -16.41 10.13
N ASN A 77 -8.57 -17.72 9.90
CA ASN A 77 -9.14 -18.37 8.71
C ASN A 77 -10.67 -18.20 8.57
N ARG A 78 -11.36 -17.85 9.67
CA ARG A 78 -12.80 -17.62 9.68
C ARG A 78 -13.08 -16.35 10.48
N LEU A 79 -13.65 -15.35 9.80
CA LEU A 79 -14.16 -14.12 10.37
C LEU A 79 -15.63 -14.04 9.98
N ALA A 80 -16.50 -14.58 10.83
CA ALA A 80 -17.94 -14.43 10.71
C ALA A 80 -18.48 -14.08 12.09
N MET A 81 -19.36 -13.08 12.17
CA MET A 81 -20.17 -12.92 13.37
C MET A 81 -21.25 -13.99 13.38
N PRO A 82 -21.49 -14.66 14.53
CA PRO A 82 -22.72 -15.44 14.70
C PRO A 82 -23.93 -14.48 14.62
N ASN A 83 -24.99 -14.94 13.95
CA ASN A 83 -26.26 -14.22 13.80
C ASN A 83 -26.93 -13.91 15.15
#